data_AF-A0A1G9VJB6-F1
#
_entry.id   AF-A0A1G9VJB6-F1
#
_cell.length_a   1.000
_cell.length_b   1.000
_cell.length_c   1.000
_cell.angle_alpha   90.00
_cell.angle_beta   90.00
_cell.angle_gamma   90.00
#
_symmetry.space_group_name_H-M   'P 1'
#
loop_
_entity.id
_entity.type
_entity.pdbx_description
1 polymer ?
#
loop_
_entity_poly.entity_id
_entity_poly.type
_entity_poly.pdbx_seq_one_letter_code
_entity_poly.pdbx_strand_id
1 'polypeptide(L)' 'MLDAGHDAPRIAYLLSGLPVEILGRTRSDGAMRRPAPSREEFFRAHPRDGRPPKHGAAFVFCDPAAWG' A
#
# COMPACT_ATOMS: atom_id res chain seq x y z
N MET A 1 11.14 10.96 -14.58
CA MET A 1 11.13 9.49 -14.41
C MET A 1 11.94 9.15 -13.18
N LEU A 2 11.40 8.31 -12.29
CA LEU A 2 12.06 7.88 -11.05
C LEU A 2 12.40 6.40 -11.13
N ASP A 3 13.59 6.04 -10.67
CA ASP A 3 14.01 4.65 -10.67
C ASP A 3 13.59 3.89 -9.40
N ALA A 4 13.65 2.56 -9.45
CA ALA A 4 13.34 1.66 -8.36
C ALA A 4 14.15 2.02 -7.10
N GLY A 5 13.45 2.25 -5.99
CA GLY A 5 14.04 2.67 -4.71
C GLY A 5 13.79 4.12 -4.36
N HIS A 6 13.30 4.91 -5.32
CA HIS A 6 12.76 6.23 -5.03
C HIS A 6 11.29 6.13 -4.59
N ASP A 7 10.90 6.95 -3.63
CA ASP A 7 9.52 7.04 -3.14
C ASP A 7 8.65 7.85 -4.11
N ALA A 8 8.30 7.22 -5.24
CA ALA A 8 7.47 7.83 -6.28
C ALA A 8 6.09 8.29 -5.76
N PRO A 9 5.37 7.54 -4.91
CA PRO A 9 4.12 8.01 -4.30
C PRO A 9 4.30 9.30 -3.49
N ARG A 10 5.37 9.42 -2.69
CA ARG A 10 5.61 10.65 -1.93
C ARG A 10 5.93 11.84 -2.83
N ILE A 11 6.74 11.64 -3.87
CA ILE A 11 7.04 12.71 -4.84
C ILE A 11 5.76 13.14 -5.57
N ALA A 12 4.91 12.20 -5.99
CA ALA A 12 3.62 12.51 -6.61
C ALA A 12 2.70 13.32 -5.66
N TYR A 13 2.66 12.97 -4.37
CA TYR A 13 1.91 13.73 -3.37
C TYR A 13 2.41 15.17 -3.25
N LEU A 14 3.73 15.37 -3.14
CA LEU A 14 4.34 16.69 -3.00
C LEU A 14 4.14 17.59 -4.24
N LEU A 15 4.09 16.99 -5.42
CA LEU A 15 3.93 17.71 -6.70
C LEU A 15 2.48 17.76 -7.19
N SER A 16 1.51 17.31 -6.38
CA SER A 16 0.10 17.17 -6.77
C SER A 16 -0.60 18.46 -7.22
N GLY A 17 -0.04 19.64 -6.91
CA GLY A 17 -0.54 20.94 -7.36
C GLY A 17 0.04 21.44 -8.69
N LEU A 18 0.95 20.69 -9.32
CA LEU A 18 1.60 21.07 -10.56
C LEU A 18 1.07 20.25 -11.75
N PRO A 19 1.08 20.80 -12.98
CA PRO A 19 0.65 20.08 -14.18
C PRO A 19 1.76 19.13 -14.67
N VAL A 20 2.19 18.20 -13.80
CA VAL A 20 3.27 17.25 -14.09
C VAL A 20 2.84 15.82 -13.80
N GLU A 21 3.28 14.89 -14.65
CA GLU A 21 3.07 13.46 -14.45
C GLU A 21 4.34 12.80 -13.93
N ILE A 22 4.17 11.91 -12.95
CA ILE A 22 5.29 11.18 -12.34
C ILE A 22 5.23 9.71 -12.74
N LEU A 23 6.17 9.29 -13.57
CA LEU A 23 6.44 7.88 -13.87
C LEU A 23 7.55 7.36 -12.95
N GLY A 24 7.22 6.37 -12.12
CA GLY A 24 8.17 5.69 -11.23
C GLY A 24 8.20 4.19 -11.47
N ARG A 25 9.41 3.60 -11.46
CA ARG A 25 9.58 2.14 -11.45
C ARG A 25 9.47 1.63 -10.02
N THR A 26 8.59 0.66 -9.79
CA THR A 26 8.46 0.01 -8.49
C THR A 26 9.52 -1.08 -8.31
N ARG A 27 10.06 -1.22 -7.09
CA ARG A 27 10.97 -2.33 -6.76
C ARG A 27 10.21 -3.65 -6.65
N SER A 28 10.80 -4.73 -7.16
CA SER A 28 10.19 -6.07 -7.14
C SER A 28 10.07 -6.68 -5.74
N ASP A 29 10.96 -6.31 -4.80
CA ASP A 29 10.90 -6.71 -3.40
C ASP A 29 9.98 -5.83 -2.54
N GLY A 30 9.31 -4.85 -3.17
CA GLY A 30 8.34 -3.99 -2.51
C GLY A 30 6.99 -4.67 -2.26
N ALA A 31 6.17 -3.99 -1.47
CA ALA A 31 4.78 -4.37 -1.26
C ALA A 31 3.89 -3.12 -1.19
N MET A 32 2.67 -3.26 -1.67
CA MET A 32 1.57 -2.34 -1.36
C MET A 32 0.70 -2.89 -0.23
N ARG A 33 -0.18 -2.06 0.29
CA ARG A 33 -1.16 -2.44 1.31
C ARG A 33 -2.56 -2.21 0.78
N ARG A 34 -3.43 -3.21 0.99
CA ARG A 34 -4.87 -3.05 0.78
C ARG A 34 -5.46 -2.05 1.79
N PRO A 35 -6.67 -1.52 1.52
CA PRO A 35 -7.42 -0.77 2.52
C PRO A 35 -7.49 -1.55 3.84
N ALA A 36 -7.37 -0.83 4.96
CA ALA A 36 -7.61 -1.44 6.26
C ALA A 36 -9.07 -1.90 6.34
N PRO A 37 -9.36 -3.06 6.96
CA PRO A 37 -10.74 -3.42 7.26
C PRO A 37 -11.37 -2.36 8.16
N SER A 38 -12.67 -2.15 8.02
CA SER A 38 -13.39 -1.37 9.00
C SER A 38 -13.28 -2.02 10.39
N ARG A 39 -13.47 -1.22 11.43
CA ARG A 39 -13.40 -1.72 12.81
C ARG A 39 -14.44 -2.80 13.08
N GLU A 40 -15.62 -2.68 12.47
CA GLU A 40 -16.68 -3.68 12.56
C GLU A 40 -16.27 -5.00 11.88
N GLU A 41 -15.81 -4.94 10.63
CA GLU A 41 -15.33 -6.12 9.90
C GLU A 41 -14.19 -6.82 10.67
N PHE A 42 -13.26 -6.04 11.22
CA PHE A 42 -12.17 -6.57 12.02
C PHE A 42 -12.68 -7.33 13.24
N PHE A 43 -13.54 -6.74 14.08
CA PHE A 43 -14.05 -7.40 15.29
C PHE A 43 -15.02 -8.53 15.02
N ARG A 44 -15.73 -8.51 13.87
CA ARG A 44 -16.55 -9.65 13.45
C ARG A 44 -15.68 -10.87 13.14
N ALA A 45 -14.58 -10.67 12.42
CA ALA A 45 -13.64 -11.73 12.09
C ALA A 45 -12.76 -12.13 13.28
N HIS A 46 -12.52 -11.20 14.21
CA HIS A 46 -11.58 -11.36 15.32
C HIS A 46 -12.22 -10.92 16.66
N PRO A 47 -13.25 -11.66 17.15
CA PRO A 47 -14.11 -11.22 18.25
C PRO A 47 -13.41 -11.13 19.62
N ARG A 48 -12.19 -11.65 19.76
CA ARG A 48 -11.41 -11.62 21.00
C ARG A 48 -10.07 -10.89 20.85
N ASP A 49 -9.80 -10.30 19.69
CA ASP A 49 -8.49 -9.71 19.38
C ASP A 49 -8.43 -8.20 19.66
N GLY A 50 -7.19 -7.71 19.70
CA GLY A 50 -6.84 -6.34 20.09
C GLY A 50 -7.07 -5.27 19.02
N ARG A 51 -6.09 -4.37 18.86
CA ARG A 51 -6.22 -3.18 18.02
C ARG A 51 -6.31 -3.55 16.53
N PRO A 52 -7.30 -3.04 15.78
CA PRO A 52 -7.36 -3.22 14.33
C PRO A 52 -6.06 -2.73 13.66
N PRO A 53 -5.57 -3.44 12.61
CA PRO A 53 -4.36 -3.02 11.91
C PRO A 53 -4.60 -1.71 11.17
N LYS A 54 -3.54 -0.88 11.06
CA LYS A 54 -3.60 0.38 10.32
C LYS A 54 -3.81 0.19 8.82
N HIS A 55 -3.47 -0.99 8.30
CA HIS A 55 -3.47 -1.33 6.88
C HIS A 55 -4.01 -2.74 6.68
N GLY A 56 -4.56 -3.01 5.49
CA GLY A 56 -4.98 -4.35 5.11
C GLY A 56 -3.81 -5.27 4.78
N ALA A 57 -4.15 -6.46 4.28
CA ALA A 57 -3.19 -7.46 3.84
C ALA A 57 -2.18 -6.88 2.82
N ALA A 58 -0.93 -7.34 2.91
CA ALA A 58 0.10 -6.95 1.96
C ALA A 58 -0.22 -7.49 0.56
N PHE A 59 0.07 -6.67 -0.45
CA PHE A 59 0.19 -7.07 -1.85
C PHE A 59 1.67 -7.05 -2.17
N VAL A 60 2.33 -8.20 -2.07
CA VAL A 60 3.79 -8.33 -2.22
C VAL A 60 4.11 -8.57 -3.68
N PHE A 61 4.94 -7.73 -4.30
CA PHE A 61 5.14 -7.78 -5.75
C PHE A 61 5.87 -9.04 -6.22
N CYS A 62 6.74 -9.61 -5.39
CA CYS A 62 7.44 -10.85 -5.69
C CYS A 62 6.69 -12.12 -5.28
N ASP A 63 5.51 -12.02 -4.66
CA ASP A 63 4.73 -13.17 -4.22
C ASP A 63 3.30 -13.13 -4.78
N PRO A 64 3.02 -13.87 -5.87
CA PRO A 64 1.70 -13.96 -6.45
C PRO A 64 0.62 -14.47 -5.49
N ALA A 65 0.95 -15.27 -4.47
CA ALA A 65 -0.03 -15.73 -3.50
C ALA A 65 -0.59 -14.59 -2.63
N ALA A 66 0.14 -13.48 -2.52
CA ALA A 66 -0.30 -12.28 -1.81
C ALA A 66 -1.21 -11.37 -2.63
N TRP A 67 -1.49 -11.67 -3.91
CA TRP A 67 -2.19 -10.75 -4.82
C TRP A 67 -3.70 -10.74 -4.66
N GLY A 68 -4.28 -11.78 -4.03
CA GLY A 68 -5.71 -11.88 -3.74
C GLY A 68 -6.24 -13.21 -4.23
#